data_AF-A0A1G3FK95-F1
#
_entry.id   AF-A0A1G3FK95-F1
#
_cell.length_a   1.000
_cell.length_b   1.000
_cell.length_c   1.000
_cell.angle_alpha   90.00
_cell.angle_beta   90.00
_cell.angle_gamma   90.00
#
_symmetry.space_group_name_H-M   'P 1'
#
loop_
_entity.id
_entity.type
_entity.pdbx_description
1 polymer ?
#
loop_
_entity_poly.entity_id
_entity_poly.type
_entity_poly.pdbx_seq_one_letter_code
_entity_poly.pdbx_strand_id
1 'polypeptide(L)'
;MLRLVMAALAGGLFGAGLLVSGMVDTTKVQGWLDVFGDWDPTLAFVMGGAILPMAVAWRIAARRKVALLGTPIPPRPEPKLDHSLILGSVLFGAGWGLVGLCPGPALASLTFG
;
A
#
# COMPACT_ATOMS: atom_id res chain seq x y z
N MET A 1 1.01 -13.60 21.98
CA MET A 1 -0.13 -14.21 21.26
C MET A 1 -1.04 -13.18 20.57
N LEU A 2 -1.63 -12.23 21.30
CA LEU A 2 -2.55 -11.22 20.74
C LEU A 2 -2.01 -10.48 19.51
N ARG A 3 -0.72 -10.11 19.51
CA ARG A 3 -0.05 -9.46 18.38
C ARG A 3 -0.06 -10.30 17.10
N LEU A 4 0.10 -11.63 17.20
CA LEU A 4 0.08 -12.53 16.05
C LEU A 4 -1.34 -12.69 15.51
N VAL A 5 -2.34 -12.79 16.39
CA VAL A 5 -3.75 -12.84 16.00
C VAL A 5 -4.15 -11.57 15.24
N MET A 6 -3.78 -10.39 15.76
CA MET A 6 -4.06 -9.12 15.08
C MET A 6 -3.30 -8.97 13.77
N ALA A 7 -2.06 -9.46 13.68
CA ALA A 7 -1.32 -9.48 12.42
C ALA A 7 -1.98 -10.38 11.37
N ALA A 8 -2.45 -11.57 11.76
CA ALA A 8 -3.17 -12.48 10.88
C ALA A 8 -4.51 -11.88 10.42
N LEU A 9 -5.27 -11.25 11.32
CA LEU A 9 -6.52 -10.57 10.97
C LEU A 9 -6.29 -9.39 10.02
N ALA A 10 -5.29 -8.55 10.29
CA ALA A 10 -4.95 -7.42 9.43
C ALA A 10 -4.46 -7.89 8.05
N GLY A 11 -3.59 -8.90 8.00
CA GLY A 11 -3.11 -9.50 6.75
C GLY A 11 -4.23 -10.18 5.97
N GLY A 12 -5.13 -10.90 6.64
CA GLY A 12 -6.30 -11.52 6.02
C GLY A 12 -7.27 -10.50 5.45
N LEU A 13 -7.57 -9.43 6.20
CA LEU A 13 -8.42 -8.34 5.71
C LEU A 13 -7.79 -7.61 4.51
N PHE A 14 -6.48 -7.37 4.56
CA PHE A 14 -5.73 -6.77 3.45
C PHE A 14 -5.77 -7.66 2.20
N GLY A 15 -5.44 -8.95 2.35
CA GLY A 15 -5.49 -9.91 1.24
C GLY A 15 -6.88 -10.08 0.65
N ALA A 16 -7.92 -10.16 1.49
CA ALA A 16 -9.31 -10.21 1.03
C ALA A 16 -9.69 -8.93 0.26
N GLY A 17 -9.25 -7.76 0.72
CA GLY A 17 -9.42 -6.50 0.02
C GLY A 17 -8.73 -6.48 -1.35
N LEU A 18 -7.51 -7.01 -1.46
CA LEU A 18 -6.80 -7.13 -2.74
C LEU A 18 -7.52 -8.06 -3.72
N LEU A 19 -8.06 -9.18 -3.23
CA LEU A 19 -8.83 -10.12 -4.03
C LEU A 19 -10.13 -9.48 -4.56
N VAL A 20 -10.90 -8.83 -3.67
CA VAL A 20 -12.19 -8.21 -4.05
C VAL A 20 -12.00 -7.01 -4.98
N SER A 21 -10.92 -6.23 -4.79
CA SER A 21 -10.62 -5.09 -5.64
C SER A 21 -9.98 -5.46 -6.99
N GLY A 22 -9.60 -6.73 -7.20
CA GLY A 22 -8.94 -7.18 -8.44
C GLY A 22 -7.54 -6.59 -8.62
N MET A 23 -6.91 -6.08 -7.55
CA MET A 23 -5.63 -5.38 -7.64
C MET A 23 -4.42 -6.31 -7.91
N VAL A 24 -4.67 -7.63 -7.92
CA VAL A 24 -3.72 -8.67 -8.34
C VAL A 24 -3.58 -8.72 -9.87
N ASP A 25 -4.52 -8.14 -10.60
CA ASP A 25 -4.48 -8.03 -12.05
C ASP A 25 -3.56 -6.89 -12.50
N THR A 26 -2.56 -7.22 -13.32
CA THR A 26 -1.60 -6.24 -13.86
C THR A 26 -2.25 -5.24 -14.82
N THR A 27 -3.34 -5.63 -15.45
CA THR A 27 -4.08 -4.78 -16.40
C THR A 27 -4.65 -3.55 -15.72
N LYS A 28 -4.95 -3.60 -14.42
CA LYS A 28 -5.46 -2.46 -13.66
C LYS A 28 -4.41 -1.37 -13.45
N VAL A 29 -3.14 -1.76 -13.29
CA VAL A 29 -2.03 -0.79 -13.17
C VAL A 29 -1.63 -0.27 -14.54
N GLN A 30 -1.60 -1.14 -15.55
CA GLN A 30 -1.28 -0.75 -16.93
C GLN A 30 -2.36 0.18 -17.52
N GLY A 31 -3.64 -0.12 -17.29
CA GLY A 31 -4.76 0.73 -17.71
C GLY A 31 -4.81 2.09 -16.99
N TRP A 32 -4.31 2.19 -15.76
CA TRP A 32 -4.11 3.49 -15.11
C TRP A 32 -3.00 4.33 -15.77
N LEU A 33 -1.94 3.67 -16.24
CA LEU A 33 -0.80 4.31 -16.92
C LEU A 33 -1.08 4.61 -18.42
N ASP A 34 -2.07 3.94 -19.03
CA ASP A 34 -2.48 4.13 -20.42
C ASP A 34 -3.39 5.37 -20.59
N VAL A 35 -2.83 6.55 -20.30
CA VAL A 35 -3.54 7.84 -20.37
C VAL A 35 -3.96 8.21 -21.80
N PHE A 36 -3.33 7.62 -22.82
CA PHE A 36 -3.61 7.88 -24.24
C PHE A 36 -4.49 6.81 -24.90
N GLY A 37 -4.86 5.75 -24.18
CA GLY A 37 -5.66 4.62 -24.67
C GLY A 37 -6.91 4.38 -23.81
N ASP A 38 -7.06 3.16 -23.28
CA ASP A 38 -8.24 2.75 -22.50
C ASP A 38 -8.01 3.01 -21.00
N TRP A 39 -8.00 4.29 -20.63
CA TRP A 39 -7.63 4.74 -19.30
C TRP A 39 -8.62 4.27 -18.22
N ASP A 40 -8.16 3.44 -17.28
CA ASP A 40 -8.97 2.86 -16.20
C ASP A 40 -8.75 3.58 -14.86
N PRO A 41 -9.74 4.36 -14.35
CA PRO A 41 -9.64 5.08 -13.09
C PRO A 41 -9.81 4.19 -11.84
N THR A 42 -10.06 2.88 -11.99
CA THR A 42 -10.29 1.95 -10.87
C THR A 42 -9.18 2.05 -9.82
N LEU A 43 -7.93 2.21 -10.24
CA LEU A 43 -6.79 2.32 -9.33
C LEU A 43 -6.87 3.55 -8.42
N ALA A 44 -7.33 4.70 -8.94
CA ALA A 44 -7.51 5.91 -8.14
C ALA A 44 -8.60 5.75 -7.08
N PHE A 45 -9.70 5.04 -7.39
CA PHE A 45 -10.75 4.76 -6.40
C PHE A 45 -10.26 3.85 -5.28
N VAL A 46 -9.50 2.80 -5.61
CA VAL A 46 -8.94 1.90 -4.59
C VAL A 46 -7.87 2.61 -3.76
N MET A 47 -6.97 3.38 -4.38
CA MET A 47 -5.97 4.18 -3.66
C MET A 47 -6.63 5.25 -2.79
N GLY A 48 -7.63 5.97 -3.30
CA GLY A 48 -8.39 6.96 -2.54
C GLY A 48 -9.11 6.33 -1.34
N GLY A 49 -9.74 5.17 -1.55
CA GLY A 49 -10.37 4.37 -0.51
C GLY A 49 -9.39 3.86 0.55
N ALA A 50 -8.12 3.64 0.21
CA ALA A 50 -7.08 3.26 1.16
C ALA A 50 -6.47 4.46 1.90
N ILE A 51 -6.27 5.58 1.21
CA ILE A 51 -5.65 6.80 1.77
C ILE A 51 -6.55 7.42 2.83
N LEU A 52 -7.87 7.46 2.62
CA LEU A 52 -8.82 8.09 3.55
C LEU A 52 -8.81 7.47 4.96
N PRO A 53 -9.00 6.14 5.14
CA PRO A 53 -8.88 5.49 6.45
C PRO A 53 -7.49 5.66 7.06
N MET A 54 -6.43 5.61 6.24
CA MET A 54 -5.06 5.75 6.74
C MET A 54 -4.79 7.18 7.26
N ALA A 55 -5.31 8.20 6.58
CA ALA A 55 -5.22 9.58 7.05
C ALA A 55 -5.93 9.77 8.42
N VAL A 56 -7.08 9.13 8.62
CA VAL A 56 -7.77 9.10 9.92
C VAL A 56 -6.93 8.37 10.96
N ALA A 57 -6.38 7.19 10.62
CA ALA A 57 -5.53 6.40 11.51
C ALA A 57 -4.29 7.19 11.96
N TRP A 58 -3.64 7.93 11.06
CA TRP A 58 -2.51 8.80 11.39
C TRP A 58 -2.89 9.96 12.30
N ARG A 59 -4.06 10.58 12.12
CA ARG A 59 -4.54 11.63 13.05
C ARG A 59 -4.75 11.09 14.46
N ILE A 60 -5.26 9.86 14.58
CA ILE A 60 -5.44 9.20 15.88
C ILE A 60 -4.08 8.82 16.47
N ALA A 61 -3.19 8.23 15.67
CA ALA A 61 -1.85 7.83 16.09
C ALA A 61 -1.00 9.03 16.54
N ALA A 62 -1.11 10.18 15.87
CA ALA A 62 -0.40 11.40 16.26
C ALA A 62 -0.76 11.92 17.66
N ARG A 63 -1.94 11.53 18.18
CA ARG A 63 -2.39 11.90 19.54
C ARG A 63 -2.06 10.84 20.60
N ARG A 64 -1.46 9.70 20.21
CA ARG A 64 -1.14 8.60 21.11
C ARG A 64 0.37 8.34 21.15
N LYS A 65 0.90 8.04 22.34
CA LYS A 65 2.30 7.60 22.52
C LYS A 65 2.44 6.08 22.41
N VAL A 66 1.35 5.35 22.64
CA VAL A 66 1.32 3.88 22.70
C VAL A 66 0.20 3.39 21.78
N ALA A 67 0.50 2.34 20.99
CA ALA A 67 -0.47 1.66 20.16
C ALA A 67 -1.46 0.85 21.01
N LEU A 68 -2.59 0.47 20.42
CA LEU A 68 -3.61 -0.36 21.09
C LEU A 68 -3.06 -1.69 21.63
N LEU A 69 -1.97 -2.18 21.03
CA LEU A 69 -1.29 -3.42 21.42
C LEU A 69 -0.18 -3.21 22.46
N GLY A 70 -0.07 -2.02 23.04
CA GLY A 70 0.91 -1.70 24.08
C GLY A 70 2.31 -1.36 23.56
N THR A 71 2.54 -1.38 22.25
CA THR A 71 3.85 -1.01 21.67
C THR A 71 3.98 0.50 21.52
N PRO A 72 5.17 1.10 21.76
CA PRO A 72 5.40 2.51 21.48
C PRO A 72 5.11 2.83 20.01
N ILE A 73 4.47 3.97 19.76
CA ILE A 73 4.32 4.48 18.38
C ILE A 73 5.63 5.19 18.03
N PRO A 74 6.30 4.84 16.91
CA PRO A 74 7.55 5.49 16.53
C PRO A 74 7.32 6.98 16.25
N PRO A 75 8.31 7.84 16.57
CA PRO A 75 8.23 9.25 16.27
C PRO A 75 8.18 9.49 14.76
N ARG A 76 7.68 10.67 14.36
CA ARG A 76 7.70 11.06 12.94
C ARG A 76 9.15 11.09 12.44
N PRO A 77 9.46 10.40 11.34
CA PRO A 77 10.79 10.46 10.76
C PRO A 77 11.10 11.89 10.30
N GLU A 78 12.35 12.31 10.47
CA GLU A 78 12.83 13.56 9.90
C GLU A 78 12.82 13.45 8.38
N PRO A 79 12.25 14.42 7.65
CA PRO A 79 12.29 14.43 6.19
C PRO A 79 13.71 14.74 5.71
N LYS A 80 14.55 13.71 5.61
CA LYS A 80 15.86 13.81 4.97
C LYS A 80 15.71 13.45 3.50
N LEU A 81 15.70 14.48 2.65
CA LEU A 81 15.69 14.32 1.22
C LEU A 81 17.14 14.10 0.76
N ASP A 82 17.56 12.84 0.72
CA ASP A 82 18.90 12.45 0.26
C ASP A 82 18.85 11.96 -1.20
N HIS A 83 19.96 12.07 -1.92
CA HIS A 83 20.12 11.57 -3.28
C HIS A 83 19.79 10.08 -3.40
N SER A 84 20.15 9.29 -2.37
CA SER A 84 19.80 7.87 -2.30
C SER A 84 18.28 7.64 -2.28
N LEU A 85 17.53 8.48 -1.56
CA LEU A 85 16.07 8.38 -1.51
C LEU A 85 15.43 8.77 -2.85
N ILE A 86 15.94 9.83 -3.48
CA ILE A 86 15.46 10.28 -4.80
C ILE A 86 15.70 9.18 -5.83
N LEU A 87 16.94 8.71 -5.97
CA LEU A 87 17.29 7.67 -6.93
C LEU A 87 16.53 6.37 -6.67
N GLY A 88 16.45 5.94 -5.40
CA GLY A 88 15.69 4.76 -5.00
C GLY A 88 14.20 4.88 -5.33
N SER A 89 13.58 6.03 -5.08
CA SER A 89 12.17 6.25 -5.39
C SER A 89 11.87 6.23 -6.88
N VAL A 90 12.76 6.78 -7.71
CA VAL A 90 12.64 6.76 -9.18
C VAL A 90 12.78 5.34 -9.70
N LEU A 91 13.81 4.60 -9.27
CA LEU A 91 14.01 3.21 -9.68
C LEU A 91 12.85 2.31 -9.23
N PHE A 92 12.36 2.51 -8.02
CA PHE A 92 11.20 1.78 -7.49
C PHE A 92 9.93 2.07 -8.28
N GLY A 93 9.65 3.35 -8.58
CA GLY A 93 8.50 3.74 -9.38
C GLY A 93 8.57 3.23 -10.83
N ALA A 94 9.76 3.26 -11.43
CA ALA A 94 9.98 2.69 -12.76
C ALA A 94 9.73 1.18 -12.78
N GLY A 95 10.25 0.44 -11.80
CA GLY A 95 9.99 -1.00 -11.65
C GLY A 95 8.50 -1.31 -11.47
N TRP A 96 7.80 -0.53 -10.64
CA TRP A 96 6.36 -0.66 -10.44
C TRP A 96 5.56 -0.49 -11.75
N GLY A 97 5.88 0.53 -12.54
CA GLY A 97 5.24 0.77 -13.83
C GLY A 97 5.54 -0.31 -14.88
N LEU A 98 6.78 -0.83 -14.90
CA LEU A 98 7.19 -1.89 -15.83
C LEU A 98 6.51 -3.23 -15.53
N VAL A 99 6.41 -3.60 -14.24
CA VAL A 99 5.83 -4.88 -13.82
C VAL A 99 4.29 -4.82 -13.80
N GLY A 100 3.72 -3.63 -13.61
CA GLY A 100 2.27 -3.46 -13.48
C GLY A 100 1.72 -4.06 -12.17
N LEU A 101 2.55 -4.28 -11.15
CA LEU A 101 2.13 -4.80 -9.84
C LEU A 101 2.57 -3.88 -8.72
N CYS A 102 1.63 -3.48 -7.87
CA CYS A 102 1.92 -2.89 -6.57
C CYS A 102 2.63 -3.91 -5.65
N PRO A 103 3.50 -3.47 -4.71
CA PRO A 103 4.24 -4.39 -3.84
C PRO A 103 3.34 -5.30 -2.98
N GLY A 104 2.16 -4.82 -2.59
CA GLY A 104 1.16 -5.61 -1.87
C GLY A 104 0.60 -6.76 -2.72
N PRO A 105 -0.04 -6.45 -3.88
CA PRO A 105 -0.42 -7.43 -4.89
C PRO A 105 0.70 -8.35 -5.35
N ALA A 106 1.94 -7.88 -5.49
CA ALA A 106 3.08 -8.71 -5.88
C ALA A 106 3.40 -9.79 -4.83
N LEU A 107 3.21 -9.50 -3.55
CA LEU A 107 3.31 -10.51 -2.49
C LEU A 107 2.11 -11.45 -2.50
N ALA A 108 0.91 -10.94 -2.79
CA ALA A 108 -0.29 -11.77 -2.91
C ALA A 108 -0.23 -12.71 -4.12
N SER A 109 0.30 -12.26 -5.26
CA SER A 109 0.43 -13.02 -6.50
C SER A 109 1.34 -14.24 -6.37
N LEU A 110 2.29 -14.24 -5.43
CA LEU A 110 3.10 -15.43 -5.10
C LEU A 110 2.26 -16.64 -4.66
N THR A 111 1.05 -16.40 -4.14
CA THR A 111 0.14 -17.47 -3.70
C THR A 111 -0.76 -18.02 -4.80
N PHE A 112 -0.82 -17.36 -5.97
CA PHE A 112 -1.63 -17.76 -7.12
C PHE A 112 -0.86 -18.62 -8.14
N GLY A 113 0.22 -19.29 -7.69
CA GLY A 113 1.02 -20.20 -8.51
C GLY A 113 0.34 -21.53 -8.80
#